data_AF-A0A7D5TVN6-F1
#
_entry.id   AF-A0A7D5TVN6-F1
#
_cell.length_a   1.000
_cell.length_b   1.000
_cell.length_c   1.000
_cell.angle_alpha   90.00
_cell.angle_beta   90.00
_cell.angle_gamma   90.00
#
_symmetry.space_group_name_H-M   'P 1'
#
loop_
_entity.id
_entity.type
_entity.pdbx_description
1 polymer ?
#
loop_
_entity_poly.entity_id
_entity_poly.type
_entity_poly.pdbx_seq_one_letter_code
_entity_poly.pdbx_strand_id
1 'polypeptide(L)'
;MRWEVFRQESRGDYHRHCGDVHAPDRDLAALFAQIQHGRRMTTESLWVVPSDEVTEVDADDAAFGGRTDKAYRWATSYNVDATFAEEVADSEREQAAAERSGGGD
;
A
#
# COMPACT_ATOMS: atom_id res chain seq x y z
N MET A 1 12.45 -19.16 -16.94
CA MET A 1 12.63 -17.96 -16.10
C MET A 1 11.31 -17.59 -15.47
N ARG A 2 11.28 -17.10 -14.22
CA ARG A 2 10.04 -16.68 -13.55
C ARG A 2 9.76 -15.20 -13.84
N TRP A 3 8.49 -14.86 -13.99
CA TRP A 3 8.01 -13.51 -14.28
C TRP A 3 6.86 -13.16 -13.37
N GLU A 4 6.93 -12.01 -12.71
CA GLU A 4 5.85 -11.48 -11.88
C GLU A 4 4.81 -10.78 -12.76
N VAL A 5 3.53 -11.00 -12.45
CA VAL A 5 2.40 -10.47 -13.21
C VAL A 5 1.56 -9.56 -12.32
N PHE A 6 1.29 -8.36 -12.83
CA PHE A 6 0.44 -7.38 -12.16
C PHE A 6 -0.74 -7.04 -13.06
N ARG A 7 -1.96 -7.07 -12.52
CA ARG A 7 -3.20 -6.79 -13.24
C ARG A 7 -3.84 -5.50 -12.78
N GLN A 8 -4.25 -4.69 -13.74
CA GLN A 8 -5.21 -3.61 -13.57
C GLN A 8 -6.59 -4.10 -14.02
N GLU A 9 -7.60 -3.98 -13.17
CA GLU A 9 -8.95 -4.47 -13.48
C GLU A 9 -9.74 -3.49 -14.33
N SER A 10 -9.73 -2.19 -13.99
CA SER A 10 -10.38 -1.13 -14.76
C SER A 10 -9.45 0.05 -15.03
N ARG A 11 -9.77 0.86 -16.05
CA ARG A 11 -9.02 2.07 -16.38
C ARG A 11 -9.00 3.03 -15.19
N GLY A 12 -7.81 3.32 -14.68
CA GLY A 12 -7.59 4.22 -13.54
C GLY A 12 -7.29 3.50 -12.22
N ASP A 13 -7.49 2.17 -12.15
CA ASP A 13 -7.06 1.36 -11.01
C ASP A 13 -5.53 1.19 -10.99
N TYR A 14 -4.99 0.78 -9.85
CA TYR A 14 -3.59 0.38 -9.75
C TYR A 14 -3.38 -1.04 -10.26
N HIS A 15 -2.22 -1.31 -10.87
CA HIS A 15 -1.77 -2.67 -11.12
C HIS A 15 -1.45 -3.37 -9.81
N ARG A 16 -2.13 -4.49 -9.54
CA ARG A 16 -1.91 -5.32 -8.36
C ARG A 16 -1.28 -6.65 -8.75
N HIS A 17 -0.31 -7.11 -7.98
CA HIS A 17 0.28 -8.44 -8.17
C HIS A 17 -0.81 -9.51 -8.11
N CYS A 18 -0.87 -10.36 -9.14
CA CYS A 18 -1.86 -11.41 -9.26
C CYS A 18 -1.26 -12.82 -9.38
N GLY A 19 0.07 -12.93 -9.37
CA GLY A 19 0.81 -14.18 -9.42
C GLY A 19 2.00 -14.10 -10.37
N ASP A 20 2.55 -15.27 -10.69
CA ASP A 20 3.69 -15.40 -11.59
C ASP A 20 3.40 -16.30 -12.80
N VAL A 21 4.31 -16.31 -13.77
CA VAL A 21 4.37 -17.29 -14.86
C VAL A 21 5.82 -17.73 -15.11
N HIS A 22 5.98 -18.94 -15.65
CA HIS A 22 7.29 -19.42 -16.12
C HIS A 22 7.37 -19.38 -17.65
N ALA A 23 8.36 -18.67 -18.19
CA ALA A 23 8.58 -18.53 -19.62
C ALA A 23 10.08 -18.39 -19.94
N PRO A 24 10.53 -18.72 -21.17
CA PRO A 24 11.92 -18.57 -21.57
C PRO A 24 12.29 -17.13 -21.94
N ASP A 25 11.33 -16.32 -22.37
CA ASP A 25 11.53 -14.94 -22.84
C ASP A 25 10.30 -14.07 -22.57
N ARG A 26 10.42 -12.77 -22.89
CA ARG A 26 9.41 -11.74 -22.65
C ARG A 26 8.11 -11.97 -23.44
N ASP A 27 8.22 -12.43 -24.69
CA ASP A 27 7.06 -12.59 -25.56
C ASP A 27 6.17 -13.74 -25.10
N LEU A 28 6.79 -14.89 -24.75
CA LEU A 28 6.07 -16.01 -24.16
C LEU A 28 5.53 -15.66 -22.76
N ALA A 29 6.27 -14.90 -21.95
CA ALA A 29 5.79 -14.46 -20.64
C ALA A 29 4.51 -13.62 -20.78
N ALA A 30 4.48 -12.67 -21.72
CA ALA A 30 3.31 -11.85 -22.00
C ALA A 30 2.11 -12.69 -22.46
N LEU A 31 2.34 -13.68 -23.33
CA LEU A 31 1.28 -14.60 -23.78
C LEU A 31 0.73 -15.43 -22.61
N PHE A 32 1.60 -16.01 -21.79
CA PHE A 32 1.19 -16.84 -20.66
C PHE A 32 0.47 -16.03 -19.59
N ALA A 33 0.89 -14.80 -19.32
CA ALA A 33 0.20 -13.89 -18.42
C ALA A 33 -1.22 -13.57 -18.91
N GLN A 34 -1.40 -13.28 -20.20
CA GLN A 34 -2.73 -13.07 -20.79
C GLN A 34 -3.64 -14.29 -20.63
N ILE A 35 -3.11 -15.50 -20.85
CA ILE A 35 -3.88 -16.73 -20.78
C ILE A 35 -4.26 -17.09 -19.34
N GLN A 36 -3.32 -17.03 -18.40
CA GLN A 36 -3.51 -17.49 -17.02
C GLN A 36 -4.17 -16.43 -16.14
N HIS A 37 -3.80 -15.16 -16.30
CA HIS A 37 -4.18 -14.07 -15.40
C HIS A 37 -5.14 -13.04 -16.01
N GLY A 38 -5.37 -13.09 -17.33
CA GLY A 38 -6.24 -12.14 -18.05
C GLY A 38 -7.53 -12.74 -18.61
N ARG A 39 -7.48 -13.90 -19.28
CA ARG A 39 -8.54 -14.38 -20.21
C ARG A 39 -9.95 -14.54 -19.61
N ARG A 40 -10.07 -14.81 -18.31
CA ARG A 40 -11.38 -15.03 -17.64
C ARG A 40 -11.59 -14.12 -16.43
N MET A 41 -10.83 -13.05 -16.36
CA MET A 41 -10.82 -12.12 -15.24
C MET A 41 -11.03 -10.70 -15.80
N THR A 42 -11.65 -9.82 -15.02
CA THR A 42 -11.72 -8.40 -15.38
C THR A 42 -10.31 -7.85 -15.49
N THR A 43 -9.91 -7.46 -16.69
CA THR A 43 -8.53 -7.12 -17.03
C THR A 43 -8.51 -6.00 -18.05
N GLU A 44 -7.99 -4.84 -17.64
CA GLU A 44 -7.74 -3.71 -18.53
C GLU A 44 -6.28 -3.70 -19.02
N SER A 45 -5.35 -4.04 -18.14
CA SER A 45 -3.91 -4.05 -18.45
C SER A 45 -3.16 -5.08 -17.61
N LEU A 46 -2.09 -5.63 -18.18
CA LEU A 46 -1.13 -6.50 -17.48
C LEU A 46 0.28 -5.91 -17.59
N TRP A 47 1.00 -5.87 -16.48
CA TRP A 47 2.45 -5.72 -16.46
C TRP A 47 3.09 -7.07 -16.20
N VAL A 48 4.17 -7.35 -16.92
CA VAL A 48 4.92 -8.60 -16.84
C VAL A 48 6.39 -8.26 -16.75
N VAL A 49 7.03 -8.65 -15.66
CA VAL A 49 8.41 -8.25 -15.30
C VAL A 49 9.19 -9.49 -14.90
N PRO A 50 10.47 -9.65 -15.31
CA PRO A 50 11.30 -10.73 -14.81
C PRO A 50 11.39 -10.67 -13.28
N SER A 51 11.29 -11.81 -12.59
CA SER A 51 11.30 -11.82 -11.12
C SER A 51 12.62 -11.33 -10.52
N ASP A 52 13.74 -11.50 -11.24
CA ASP A 52 15.07 -11.04 -10.85
C ASP A 52 15.28 -9.52 -10.98
N GLU A 53 14.38 -8.82 -11.66
CA GLU A 53 14.39 -7.35 -11.79
C GLU A 53 13.54 -6.66 -10.70
N VAL A 54 12.82 -7.43 -9.88
CA VAL A 54 12.05 -6.91 -8.75
C VAL A 54 12.91 -6.94 -7.49
N THR A 55 13.24 -5.77 -6.96
CA THR A 55 14.00 -5.63 -5.71
C THR A 55 13.04 -5.28 -4.57
N GLU A 56 13.11 -6.05 -3.48
CA GLU A 56 12.44 -5.72 -2.23
C GLU A 56 13.27 -4.69 -1.46
N VAL A 57 12.60 -3.71 -0.88
CA VAL A 57 13.17 -2.76 0.08
C VAL A 57 12.17 -2.72 1.22
N ASP A 58 12.59 -3.16 2.39
CA ASP A 58 11.74 -3.26 3.56
C ASP A 58 12.10 -2.22 4.65
N ALA A 59 11.48 -2.35 5.82
CA ALA A 59 11.70 -1.44 6.94
C ALA A 59 13.08 -1.59 7.59
N ASP A 60 13.78 -2.71 7.36
CA ASP A 60 15.16 -2.91 7.79
C ASP A 60 16.13 -2.17 6.84
N ASP A 61 15.79 -2.08 5.55
CA ASP A 61 16.58 -1.38 4.54
C ASP A 61 16.36 0.15 4.52
N ALA A 62 15.12 0.61 4.76
CA ALA A 62 14.76 2.01 4.65
C ALA A 62 13.66 2.45 5.62
N ALA A 63 13.84 3.64 6.21
CA ALA A 63 12.78 4.32 6.95
C ALA A 63 11.80 5.00 5.97
N PHE A 64 10.62 4.40 5.78
CA PHE A 64 9.57 5.01 4.96
C PHE A 64 8.77 6.06 5.75
N GLY A 65 8.66 7.28 5.20
CA GLY A 65 7.81 8.33 5.73
C GLY A 65 6.34 8.07 5.39
N GLY A 66 5.67 7.22 6.18
CA GLY A 66 4.27 6.81 5.92
C GLY A 66 3.35 6.78 7.13
N ARG A 67 3.88 6.90 8.35
CA ARG A 67 3.06 7.26 9.51
C ARG A 67 3.06 8.77 9.65
N THR A 68 2.41 9.48 8.72
CA THR A 68 1.96 10.83 9.08
C THR A 68 1.07 10.61 10.28
N ASP A 69 1.49 11.11 11.44
CA ASP A 69 0.57 11.17 12.56
C ASP A 69 -0.68 11.86 12.02
N LYS A 70 -1.85 11.34 12.35
CA LYS A 70 -3.09 12.02 12.01
C LYS A 70 -3.27 13.22 12.96
N ALA A 71 -2.17 13.86 13.39
CA ALA A 71 -2.13 14.96 14.36
C ALA A 71 -3.12 16.06 14.01
N TYR A 72 -3.20 16.35 12.72
CA TYR A 72 -4.13 17.32 12.15
C TYR A 72 -5.62 16.98 12.34
N ARG A 73 -5.98 15.77 12.79
CA ARG A 73 -7.36 15.35 13.08
C ARG A 73 -7.78 15.63 14.53
N TRP A 74 -6.85 16.03 15.40
CA TRP A 74 -7.15 16.32 16.81
C TRP A 74 -7.14 17.83 17.07
N ALA A 75 -8.04 18.27 17.96
CA ALA A 75 -8.34 19.68 18.21
C ALA A 75 -7.14 20.47 18.77
N THR A 76 -6.15 19.81 19.36
CA THR A 76 -4.94 20.42 19.96
C THR A 76 -4.10 21.24 18.98
N SER A 77 -4.17 20.97 17.66
CA SER A 77 -3.38 21.71 16.66
C SER A 77 -3.90 23.12 16.35
N TYR A 78 -5.14 23.45 16.74
CA TYR A 78 -5.64 24.82 16.65
C TYR A 78 -5.51 25.47 18.03
N ASN A 79 -4.92 26.67 18.09
CA ASN A 79 -4.85 27.48 19.30
C ASN A 79 -6.28 27.89 19.71
N VAL A 80 -6.94 27.05 20.51
CA VAL A 80 -8.29 27.27 21.01
C VAL A 80 -8.23 27.95 22.37
N ASP A 81 -8.99 29.03 22.47
CA ASP A 81 -9.15 29.90 23.64
C ASP A 81 -9.45 29.10 24.93
N ALA A 82 -9.26 29.70 26.11
CA ALA A 82 -9.35 29.05 27.43
C ALA A 82 -10.70 28.34 27.69
N THR A 83 -11.73 28.69 26.93
CA THR A 83 -13.07 28.07 26.92
C THR A 83 -13.08 26.60 26.49
N PHE A 84 -12.06 26.11 25.78
CA PHE A 84 -12.00 24.74 25.24
C PHE A 84 -11.06 23.81 26.02
N ALA A 85 -10.55 24.26 27.18
CA ALA A 85 -9.57 23.52 27.98
C ALA A 85 -10.03 22.11 28.40
N GLU A 86 -11.33 21.94 28.67
CA GLU A 86 -11.91 20.64 29.05
C GLU A 86 -11.90 19.65 27.87
N GLU A 87 -12.25 20.13 26.67
CA GLU A 87 -12.29 19.34 25.43
C GLU A 87 -10.88 18.95 24.95
N VAL A 88 -9.89 19.84 25.12
CA VAL A 88 -8.47 19.54 24.89
C VAL A 88 -7.99 18.45 25.84
N ALA A 89 -8.32 18.55 27.13
CA ALA A 89 -7.91 17.55 28.11
C ALA A 89 -8.57 16.18 27.86
N ASP A 90 -9.81 16.14 27.35
CA ASP A 90 -10.44 14.90 26.89
C ASP A 90 -9.74 14.32 25.64
N SER A 91 -9.41 15.17 24.68
CA SER A 91 -8.70 14.75 23.47
C SER A 91 -7.29 14.22 23.76
N GLU A 92 -6.55 14.84 24.68
CA GLU A 92 -5.24 14.37 25.14
C GLU A 92 -5.32 13.00 25.84
N ARG A 93 -6.37 12.77 26.64
CA ARG A 93 -6.59 11.46 27.29
C ARG A 93 -6.87 10.36 26.27
N GLU A 94 -7.64 10.67 25.25
CA GLU A 94 -7.94 9.75 24.15
C GLU A 94 -6.69 9.45 23.31
N GLN A 95 -5.87 10.47 23.02
CA GLN A 95 -4.58 10.31 22.34
C GLN A 95 -3.63 9.38 23.10
N ALA A 96 -3.45 9.63 24.40
CA ALA A 96 -2.60 8.80 25.24
C ALA A 96 -3.09 7.34 25.32
N ALA A 97 -4.40 7.11 25.21
CA ALA A 97 -4.97 5.75 25.16
C ALA A 97 -4.71 5.07 23.80
N ALA A 98 -4.88 5.80 22.69
CA ALA A 98 -4.65 5.29 21.34
C ALA A 98 -3.16 4.98 21.07
N GLU A 99 -2.25 5.81 21.57
CA GLU A 99 -0.79 5.57 21.46
C GLU A 99 -0.37 4.33 22.25
N ARG A 100 -0.98 4.07 23.42
CA ARG A 100 -0.74 2.85 24.21
C ARG A 100 -1.25 1.59 23.52
N SER A 101 -2.31 1.67 22.72
CA SER A 101 -2.85 0.50 22.00
C SER A 101 -2.23 0.28 20.62
N GLY A 102 -1.58 1.29 20.02
CA GLY A 102 -0.93 1.19 18.71
C GLY A 102 0.53 0.72 18.71
N GLY A 103 1.09 0.37 19.88
CA GLY A 103 2.49 -0.02 20.07
C GLY A 103 2.80 -1.52 19.94
N GLY A 104 1.92 -2.31 19.32
CA GLY A 104 2.13 -3.75 19.15
C GLY A 104 1.54 -4.27 17.84
N ASP A 105 2.34 -4.18 16.78
CA ASP A 105 2.66 -5.24 15.80
C ASP A 105 3.77 -4.70 14.87
#